data_AF-N1QU61-F1
#
_entry.id   AF-N1QU61-F1
#
_cell.length_a   1.000
_cell.length_b   1.000
_cell.length_c   1.000
_cell.angle_alpha   90.00
_cell.angle_beta   90.00
_cell.angle_gamma   90.00
#
_symmetry.space_group_name_H-M   'P 1'
#
loop_
_entity.id
_entity.type
_entity.pdbx_description
1 polymer ?
#
loop_
_entity_poly.entity_id
_entity_poly.type
_entity_poly.pdbx_seq_one_letter_code
_entity_poly.pdbx_strand_id
1 'polypeptide(L)'
;MEAAYVDVILLLAGSVMAVLLEEFRTFKDKSNAINKSTGVSKRLTEMIMNCRFPEQKIAVGKLEYKRIIEERLNIDCLYNTAVMEVMWGIQHCMPSLLPQEKSQLTEADCLPMSLGLHYVLQHYDCDVKTEMVNEQIVATASVLFQCDSVEKKYSGALRHAGDLIKDVSGINCEGWTLLKIATALKMIWWPEFGDSCEVSEDDVSRLVAHAYICDLHKKKDSCLTVYKDMVEAHEVKTSKKGLVKSLVELANETYEAEGPGKNV
;
A
#
# COMPACT_ATOMS: atom_id res chain seq x y z
N MET A 1 4.71 22.72 23.75
CA MET A 1 5.84 21.77 23.90
C MET A 1 5.86 20.97 22.62
N GLU A 2 6.74 21.32 21.69
CA GLU A 2 6.94 20.55 20.47
C GLU A 2 7.70 19.28 20.83
N ALA A 3 6.98 18.16 20.86
CA ALA A 3 7.61 16.86 20.94
C ALA A 3 8.25 16.54 19.59
N ALA A 4 9.42 15.93 19.63
CA ALA A 4 10.35 16.03 18.55
C ALA A 4 10.99 14.64 18.36
N TYR A 5 10.50 13.96 17.31
CA TYR A 5 10.74 12.56 16.99
C TYR A 5 12.09 12.29 16.35
N VAL A 6 12.66 11.15 16.75
CA VAL A 6 13.63 10.41 15.95
C VAL A 6 13.08 9.00 15.79
N ASP A 7 12.21 8.83 14.80
CA ASP A 7 11.78 7.50 14.38
C ASP A 7 12.95 6.84 13.65
N VAL A 8 13.59 5.87 14.32
CA VAL A 8 14.45 4.91 13.63
C VAL A 8 13.59 3.71 13.31
N ILE A 9 12.90 3.79 12.19
CA ILE A 9 12.11 2.67 11.68
C ILE A 9 13.02 1.77 10.85
N LEU A 10 13.25 0.57 11.38
CA LEU A 10 13.92 -0.52 10.67
C LEU A 10 12.88 -1.20 9.77
N LEU A 11 13.12 -1.17 8.46
CA LEU A 11 12.20 -1.73 7.46
C LEU A 11 12.49 -3.21 7.24
N LEU A 12 11.54 -4.06 7.61
CA LEU A 12 11.43 -5.43 7.10
C LEU A 12 10.22 -5.48 6.16
N ALA A 13 10.49 -5.63 4.86
CA ALA A 13 9.45 -5.65 3.84
C ALA A 13 8.68 -6.99 3.87
N GLY A 14 7.39 -6.93 4.18
CA GLY A 14 6.42 -8.03 4.09
C GLY A 14 5.00 -7.48 3.87
N SER A 15 4.23 -8.12 2.99
CA SER A 15 3.17 -7.56 2.14
C SER A 15 1.84 -7.08 2.79
N VAL A 16 1.79 -6.71 4.07
CA VAL A 16 0.56 -6.11 4.68
C VAL A 16 0.86 -4.94 5.65
N MET A 17 2.07 -4.83 6.17
CA MET A 17 2.65 -3.56 6.65
C MET A 17 4.16 -3.69 6.43
N ALA A 18 4.75 -2.84 5.59
CA ALA A 18 6.19 -2.86 5.32
C ALA A 18 7.03 -2.32 6.50
N VAL A 19 6.36 -2.00 7.61
CA VAL A 19 6.92 -1.32 8.78
C VAL A 19 6.43 -2.06 10.02
N LEU A 20 7.37 -2.54 10.83
CA LEU A 20 7.11 -3.02 12.18
C LEU A 20 7.75 -2.05 13.17
N LEU A 21 7.03 -1.74 14.25
CA LEU A 21 7.60 -0.96 15.34
C LEU A 21 8.52 -1.85 16.18
N GLU A 22 9.81 -1.57 16.15
CA GLU A 22 10.81 -2.28 16.98
C GLU A 22 10.96 -1.62 18.36
N GLU A 23 11.18 -0.31 18.41
CA GLU A 23 11.31 0.44 19.66
C GLU A 23 10.80 1.88 19.50
N PHE A 24 10.19 2.42 20.54
CA PHE A 24 9.71 3.81 20.59
C PHE A 24 10.27 4.52 21.83
N ARG A 25 10.79 5.74 21.64
CA ARG A 25 11.29 6.57 22.74
C ARG A 25 10.94 8.03 22.54
N THR A 26 10.43 8.63 23.61
CA THR A 26 10.16 10.07 23.67
C THR A 26 11.40 10.83 24.15
N PHE A 27 11.65 11.96 23.49
CA PHE A 27 12.68 12.93 23.87
C PHE A 27 12.02 14.28 24.11
N LYS A 28 12.60 15.07 25.02
CA LYS A 28 12.09 16.43 25.32
C LYS A 28 12.21 17.35 24.11
N ASP A 29 13.24 17.15 23.28
CA ASP A 29 13.50 17.92 22.05
C ASP A 29 14.30 17.06 21.05
N LYS A 30 14.16 17.32 19.74
CA LYS A 30 14.86 16.62 18.64
C LYS A 30 16.38 16.77 18.85
N SER A 31 16.83 17.96 19.22
CA SER A 31 18.24 18.25 19.49
C SER A 31 18.80 17.48 20.68
N ASN A 32 17.97 17.11 21.67
CA ASN A 32 18.43 16.26 22.78
C ASN A 32 18.70 14.81 22.34
N ALA A 33 18.05 14.37 21.27
CA ALA A 33 18.23 13.04 20.71
C ALA A 33 19.42 13.00 19.75
N ILE A 34 19.49 13.95 18.82
CA ILE A 34 20.49 14.02 17.77
C ILE A 34 20.74 15.47 17.33
N ASN A 35 22.00 15.89 17.31
CA ASN A 35 22.39 17.18 16.74
C ASN A 35 23.87 17.17 16.31
N LYS A 36 24.30 18.17 15.55
CA LYS A 36 25.65 18.25 15.01
C LYS A 36 26.75 18.41 16.08
N SER A 37 26.49 19.13 17.17
CA SER A 37 27.51 19.45 18.18
C SER A 37 27.76 18.28 19.16
N THR A 38 26.70 17.65 19.68
CA THR A 38 26.77 16.56 20.64
C THR A 38 26.68 15.17 20.00
N GLY A 39 26.34 15.09 18.71
CA GLY A 39 26.17 13.82 18.00
C GLY A 39 24.87 13.12 18.35
N VAL A 40 24.92 11.79 18.48
CA VAL A 40 23.78 10.94 18.86
C VAL A 40 23.79 10.75 20.37
N SER A 41 22.66 11.00 21.04
CA SER A 41 22.55 10.79 22.49
C SER A 41 22.81 9.33 22.87
N LYS A 42 23.32 9.09 24.08
CA LYS A 42 23.55 7.72 24.60
C LYS A 42 22.28 6.87 24.50
N ARG A 43 21.14 7.46 24.87
CA ARG A 43 19.83 6.79 24.88
C ARG A 43 19.38 6.37 23.48
N LEU A 44 19.61 7.21 22.46
CA LEU A 44 19.30 6.89 21.07
C LEU A 44 20.31 5.90 20.48
N THR A 45 21.58 5.98 20.88
CA THR A 45 22.62 5.04 20.47
C THR A 45 22.31 3.62 20.97
N GLU A 46 21.94 3.46 22.24
CA GLU A 46 21.54 2.17 22.82
C GLU A 46 20.36 1.55 22.06
N MET A 47 19.33 2.35 21.75
CA MET A 47 18.17 1.91 20.97
C MET A 47 18.59 1.44 19.57
N ILE A 48 19.35 2.25 18.84
CA ILE A 48 19.84 1.90 17.49
C ILE A 48 20.63 0.58 17.52
N MET A 49 21.52 0.40 18.50
CA MET A 49 22.37 -0.78 18.59
C MET A 49 21.59 -2.04 19.01
N ASN A 50 20.51 -1.90 19.78
CA ASN A 50 19.68 -3.02 20.22
C ASN A 50 18.73 -3.52 19.13
N CYS A 51 18.20 -2.62 18.29
CA CYS A 51 17.23 -2.99 17.26
C CYS A 51 17.88 -3.46 15.96
N ARG A 52 19.16 -3.13 15.73
CA ARG A 52 19.84 -3.35 14.45
C ARG A 52 20.69 -4.62 14.47
N PHE A 53 20.59 -5.45 13.44
CA PHE A 53 21.56 -6.52 13.22
C PHE A 53 22.92 -5.96 12.73
N PRO A 54 24.05 -6.63 12.98
CA PRO A 54 25.33 -6.28 12.36
C PRO A 54 25.18 -6.15 10.83
N GLU A 55 25.93 -5.22 10.21
CA GLU A 55 25.89 -4.91 8.76
C GLU A 55 24.59 -4.31 8.16
N GLN A 56 23.46 -4.25 8.89
CA GLN A 56 22.19 -3.72 8.37
C GLN A 56 22.14 -2.18 8.21
N LYS A 57 21.83 -1.64 7.02
CA LYS A 57 21.71 -0.18 6.87
C LYS A 57 20.47 0.38 7.57
N ILE A 58 20.57 1.60 8.09
CA ILE A 58 19.46 2.29 8.77
C ILE A 58 18.82 3.31 7.83
N ALA A 59 17.51 3.25 7.63
CA ALA A 59 16.77 4.28 6.91
C ALA A 59 16.58 5.51 7.80
N VAL A 60 16.92 6.70 7.29
CA VAL A 60 16.87 7.95 8.07
C VAL A 60 16.06 8.99 7.32
N GLY A 61 15.13 9.69 8.01
CA GLY A 61 14.26 10.70 7.38
C GLY A 61 14.92 12.05 7.08
N LYS A 62 16.15 12.30 7.54
CA LYS A 62 16.90 13.55 7.27
C LYS A 62 18.34 13.28 6.87
N LEU A 63 18.81 14.01 5.87
CA LEU A 63 20.20 13.94 5.41
C LEU A 63 21.20 14.33 6.51
N GLU A 64 20.83 15.33 7.34
CA GLU A 64 21.65 15.75 8.48
C GLU A 64 21.83 14.60 9.48
N TYR A 65 20.75 13.88 9.82
CA TYR A 65 20.79 12.78 10.76
C TYR A 65 21.61 11.61 10.22
N LYS A 66 21.49 11.32 8.91
CA LYS A 66 22.36 10.34 8.23
C LYS A 66 23.83 10.67 8.44
N ARG A 67 24.25 11.93 8.19
CA ARG A 67 25.65 12.35 8.36
C ARG A 67 26.11 12.18 9.80
N ILE A 68 25.30 12.60 10.78
CA ILE A 68 25.65 12.49 12.19
C ILE A 68 25.79 11.01 12.62
N ILE A 69 24.87 10.13 12.20
CA ILE A 69 24.89 8.70 12.55
C ILE A 69 26.10 8.02 11.90
N GLU A 70 26.35 8.24 10.61
CA GLU A 70 27.49 7.67 9.89
C GLU A 70 28.82 8.13 10.51
N GLU A 71 28.98 9.43 10.81
CA GLU A 71 30.20 9.99 11.39
C GLU A 71 30.46 9.56 12.84
N ARG A 72 29.40 9.46 13.67
CA ARG A 72 29.54 9.25 15.12
C ARG A 72 29.43 7.79 15.54
N LEU A 73 28.61 7.01 14.85
CA LEU A 73 28.34 5.61 15.19
C LEU A 73 28.97 4.62 14.21
N ASN A 74 29.53 5.10 13.08
CA ASN A 74 30.10 4.25 12.03
C ASN A 74 29.09 3.21 11.50
N ILE A 75 27.83 3.63 11.34
CA ILE A 75 26.73 2.82 10.81
C ILE A 75 26.29 3.39 9.46
N ASP A 76 26.27 2.54 8.43
CA ASP A 76 25.73 2.90 7.13
C ASP A 76 24.25 3.29 7.18
N CYS A 77 23.90 4.43 6.58
CA CYS A 77 22.53 4.92 6.50
C CYS A 77 22.02 5.04 5.06
N LEU A 78 20.73 4.77 4.89
CA LEU A 78 19.97 5.01 3.66
C LEU A 78 19.21 6.34 3.78
N TYR A 79 19.39 7.18 2.77
CA TYR A 79 18.64 8.40 2.56
C TYR A 79 18.43 8.54 1.05
N ASN A 80 17.25 8.15 0.57
CA ASN A 80 16.88 8.18 -0.84
C ASN A 80 15.36 8.36 -0.96
N THR A 81 14.87 8.49 -2.19
CA THR A 81 13.44 8.70 -2.47
C THR A 81 12.55 7.63 -1.83
N ALA A 82 12.94 6.35 -1.88
CA ALA A 82 12.16 5.27 -1.27
C ALA A 82 12.05 5.42 0.26
N VAL A 83 13.14 5.83 0.93
CA VAL A 83 13.10 6.11 2.38
C VAL A 83 12.18 7.30 2.67
N MET A 84 12.21 8.35 1.86
CA MET A 84 11.35 9.52 2.06
C MET A 84 9.86 9.16 1.90
N GLU A 85 9.49 8.37 0.90
CA GLU A 85 8.11 7.88 0.69
C GLU A 85 7.62 7.06 1.89
N VAL A 86 8.48 6.19 2.43
CA VAL A 86 8.13 5.38 3.60
C VAL A 86 7.97 6.24 4.85
N MET A 87 8.90 7.17 5.12
CA MET A 87 8.82 8.09 6.26
C MET A 87 7.56 8.97 6.17
N TRP A 88 7.21 9.43 4.97
CA TRP A 88 5.97 10.17 4.72
C TRP A 88 4.74 9.33 5.07
N GLY A 89 4.68 8.06 4.65
CA GLY A 89 3.56 7.17 4.96
C GLY A 89 3.42 6.85 6.45
N ILE A 90 4.54 6.56 7.13
CA ILE A 90 4.56 6.36 8.60
C ILE A 90 3.97 7.57 9.30
N GLN A 91 4.39 8.76 8.90
CA GLN A 91 3.99 10.01 9.51
C GLN A 91 2.48 10.24 9.36
N HIS A 92 1.90 9.95 8.20
CA HIS A 92 0.45 10.04 7.96
C HIS A 92 -0.39 8.94 8.63
N CYS A 93 0.25 7.83 9.01
CA CYS A 93 -0.40 6.73 9.75
C CYS A 93 0.00 6.70 11.23
N MET A 94 0.74 7.71 11.73
CA MET A 94 1.27 7.74 13.09
C MET A 94 0.20 7.56 14.17
N PRO A 95 -0.99 8.21 14.09
CA PRO A 95 -2.05 8.01 15.08
C PRO A 95 -2.49 6.55 15.23
N SER A 96 -2.53 5.80 14.11
CA SER A 96 -2.86 4.37 14.11
C SER A 96 -1.68 3.48 14.52
N LEU A 97 -0.46 3.81 14.09
CA LEU A 97 0.75 3.01 14.36
C LEU A 97 1.21 3.15 15.82
N LEU A 98 1.09 4.34 16.37
CA LEU A 98 1.54 4.69 17.72
C LEU A 98 0.49 5.56 18.41
N PRO A 99 -0.59 5.00 18.98
CA PRO A 99 -1.63 5.79 19.64
C PRO A 99 -1.16 6.59 20.88
N GLN A 100 0.00 6.22 21.43
CA GLN A 100 0.66 6.97 22.50
C GLN A 100 1.28 8.28 22.00
N GLU A 101 1.52 8.35 20.69
CA GLU A 101 2.03 9.50 19.99
C GLU A 101 0.90 10.49 19.69
N LYS A 102 1.04 11.72 20.18
CA LYS A 102 -0.03 12.74 20.15
C LYS A 102 0.33 13.96 19.31
N SER A 103 1.48 13.92 18.64
CA SER A 103 1.94 15.02 17.82
C SER A 103 1.11 15.12 16.56
N GLN A 104 0.74 16.35 16.25
CA GLN A 104 0.08 16.67 15.00
C GLN A 104 1.15 16.87 13.92
N LEU A 105 0.78 16.56 12.68
CA LEU A 105 1.62 16.85 11.52
C LEU A 105 1.77 18.37 11.39
N THR A 106 3.00 18.82 11.22
CA THR A 106 3.25 20.21 10.82
C THR A 106 3.10 20.34 9.31
N GLU A 107 2.88 21.56 8.80
CA GLU A 107 2.80 21.80 7.36
C GLU A 107 4.06 21.34 6.60
N ALA A 108 5.24 21.50 7.23
CA ALA A 108 6.51 21.03 6.71
C ALA A 108 6.64 19.50 6.67
N ASP A 109 5.89 18.79 7.51
CA ASP A 109 5.83 17.33 7.53
C ASP A 109 4.86 16.77 6.47
N CYS A 110 3.88 17.57 6.05
CA CYS A 110 2.91 17.18 5.03
C CYS A 110 3.48 17.29 3.60
N LEU A 111 4.42 18.22 3.37
CA LEU A 111 4.88 18.62 2.05
C LEU A 111 6.26 18.04 1.66
N PRO A 112 6.44 17.59 0.41
CA PRO A 112 5.43 17.37 -0.63
C PRO A 112 4.65 16.06 -0.44
N MET A 113 3.49 15.94 -1.10
CA MET A 113 2.73 14.68 -1.16
C MET A 113 3.60 13.53 -1.67
N SER A 114 3.42 12.34 -1.10
CA SER A 114 3.99 11.09 -1.62
C SER A 114 3.68 10.92 -3.12
N LEU A 115 4.71 10.62 -3.91
CA LEU A 115 4.56 10.33 -5.34
C LEU A 115 3.70 9.08 -5.56
N GLY A 116 3.86 8.07 -4.69
CA GLY A 116 3.05 6.86 -4.74
C GLY A 116 1.58 7.15 -4.49
N LEU A 117 1.27 7.95 -3.46
CA LEU A 117 -0.11 8.35 -3.18
C LEU A 117 -0.70 9.18 -4.33
N HIS A 118 0.05 10.15 -4.83
CA HIS A 118 -0.39 10.98 -5.95
C HIS A 118 -0.74 10.15 -7.18
N TYR A 119 0.11 9.18 -7.53
CA TYR A 119 -0.14 8.25 -8.64
C TYR A 119 -1.43 7.45 -8.44
N VAL A 120 -1.65 6.92 -7.24
CA VAL A 120 -2.87 6.15 -6.94
C VAL A 120 -4.10 7.03 -7.03
N LEU A 121 -4.10 8.20 -6.39
CA LEU A 121 -5.25 9.11 -6.43
C LEU A 121 -5.58 9.55 -7.86
N GLN A 122 -4.55 9.90 -8.65
CA GLN A 122 -4.71 10.23 -10.06
C GLN A 122 -5.28 9.06 -10.87
N HIS A 123 -4.85 7.82 -10.60
CA HIS A 123 -5.37 6.62 -11.26
C HIS A 123 -6.88 6.42 -11.03
N TYR A 124 -7.41 6.92 -9.90
CA TYR A 124 -8.83 6.84 -9.54
C TYR A 124 -9.61 8.14 -9.82
N ASP A 125 -9.04 9.05 -10.60
CA ASP A 125 -9.61 10.36 -10.97
C ASP A 125 -9.84 11.28 -9.75
N CYS A 126 -8.98 11.20 -8.74
CA CYS A 126 -9.01 12.06 -7.57
C CYS A 126 -7.88 13.09 -7.63
N ASP A 127 -8.24 14.37 -7.78
CA ASP A 127 -7.30 15.48 -7.66
C ASP A 127 -7.32 16.03 -6.22
N VAL A 128 -6.17 16.01 -5.57
CA VAL A 128 -6.03 16.31 -4.13
C VAL A 128 -4.81 17.18 -3.93
N LYS A 129 -4.99 18.32 -3.26
CA LYS A 129 -3.87 19.15 -2.80
C LYS A 129 -3.22 18.52 -1.57
N THR A 130 -1.93 18.75 -1.36
CA THR A 130 -1.19 18.11 -0.26
C THR A 130 -1.78 18.42 1.11
N GLU A 131 -2.28 19.64 1.30
CA GLU A 131 -2.83 20.15 2.56
C GLU A 131 -4.15 19.47 2.95
N MET A 132 -4.82 18.84 1.99
CA MET A 132 -6.09 18.14 2.20
C MET A 132 -5.90 16.65 2.54
N VAL A 133 -4.69 16.12 2.39
CA VAL A 133 -4.42 14.71 2.62
C VAL A 133 -4.54 14.38 4.10
N ASN A 134 -5.38 13.41 4.40
CA ASN A 134 -5.58 12.91 5.76
C ASN A 134 -5.42 11.38 5.81
N GLU A 135 -5.37 10.84 7.03
CA GLU A 135 -5.20 9.41 7.30
C GLU A 135 -6.21 8.52 6.55
N GLN A 136 -7.48 8.95 6.44
CA GLN A 136 -8.52 8.14 5.78
C GLN A 136 -8.31 8.08 4.26
N ILE A 137 -7.88 9.18 3.63
CA ILE A 137 -7.51 9.21 2.21
C ILE A 137 -6.32 8.28 1.97
N VAL A 138 -5.27 8.38 2.80
CA VAL A 138 -4.06 7.53 2.71
C VAL A 138 -4.41 6.06 2.88
N ALA A 139 -5.19 5.71 3.90
CA ALA A 139 -5.60 4.34 4.16
C ALA A 139 -6.47 3.76 3.02
N THR A 140 -7.43 4.55 2.52
CA THR A 140 -8.30 4.12 1.43
C THR A 140 -7.53 3.94 0.11
N ALA A 141 -6.65 4.88 -0.23
CA ALA A 141 -5.79 4.76 -1.41
C ALA A 141 -4.83 3.56 -1.29
N SER A 142 -4.30 3.28 -0.10
CA SER A 142 -3.44 2.12 0.14
C SER A 142 -4.17 0.80 -0.14
N VAL A 143 -5.43 0.67 0.30
CA VAL A 143 -6.25 -0.51 0.00
C VAL A 143 -6.52 -0.64 -1.50
N LEU A 144 -6.81 0.48 -2.20
CA LEU A 144 -6.98 0.47 -3.65
C LEU A 144 -5.72 -0.01 -4.38
N PHE A 145 -4.55 0.47 -3.97
CA PHE A 145 -3.27 0.03 -4.51
C PHE A 145 -3.02 -1.48 -4.29
N GLN A 146 -3.43 -2.03 -3.15
CA GLN A 146 -3.34 -3.46 -2.89
C GLN A 146 -4.25 -4.26 -3.84
N CYS A 147 -5.48 -3.81 -4.07
CA CYS A 147 -6.37 -4.42 -5.06
C CYS A 147 -5.76 -4.42 -6.47
N ASP A 148 -5.19 -3.29 -6.91
CA ASP A 148 -4.51 -3.18 -8.21
C ASP A 148 -3.28 -4.10 -8.30
N SER A 149 -2.58 -4.28 -7.18
CA SER A 149 -1.44 -5.19 -7.10
C SER A 149 -1.85 -6.65 -7.25
N VAL A 150 -3.02 -7.05 -6.74
CA VAL A 150 -3.60 -8.40 -6.95
C VAL A 150 -3.95 -8.61 -8.42
N GLU A 151 -4.64 -7.65 -9.05
CA GLU A 151 -4.96 -7.72 -10.48
C GLU A 151 -3.69 -7.83 -11.33
N LYS A 152 -2.67 -7.01 -11.01
CA LYS A 152 -1.38 -7.04 -11.71
C LYS A 152 -0.65 -8.36 -11.52
N LYS A 153 -0.63 -8.91 -10.29
CA LYS A 153 0.01 -10.19 -9.95
C LYS A 153 -0.52 -11.33 -10.81
N TYR A 154 -1.83 -11.40 -11.03
CA TYR A 154 -2.46 -12.49 -11.78
C TYR A 154 -2.68 -12.20 -13.26
N SER A 155 -2.47 -10.96 -13.71
CA SER A 155 -2.73 -10.51 -15.09
C SER A 155 -2.18 -11.45 -16.17
N GLY A 156 -0.88 -11.75 -16.17
CA GLY A 156 -0.26 -12.60 -17.18
C GLY A 156 -0.80 -14.02 -17.19
N ALA A 157 -0.99 -14.61 -16.01
CA ALA A 157 -1.51 -15.98 -15.88
C ALA A 157 -2.96 -16.08 -16.36
N LEU A 158 -3.81 -15.12 -15.98
CA LEU A 158 -5.21 -15.08 -16.40
C LEU A 158 -5.35 -14.77 -17.89
N ARG A 159 -4.53 -13.89 -18.46
CA ARG A 159 -4.55 -13.64 -19.92
C ARG A 159 -4.19 -14.90 -20.70
N HIS A 160 -3.12 -15.60 -20.30
CA HIS A 160 -2.76 -16.88 -20.91
C HIS A 160 -3.87 -17.94 -20.77
N ALA A 161 -4.54 -17.96 -19.62
CA ALA A 161 -5.67 -18.85 -19.42
C ALA A 161 -6.87 -18.49 -20.30
N GLY A 162 -7.09 -17.20 -20.60
CA GLY A 162 -8.07 -16.76 -21.60
C GLY A 162 -7.75 -17.27 -23.01
N ASP A 163 -6.47 -17.28 -23.39
CA ASP A 163 -6.02 -17.86 -24.67
C ASP A 163 -6.30 -19.38 -24.71
N LEU A 164 -6.02 -20.08 -23.60
CA LEU A 164 -6.33 -21.51 -23.48
C LEU A 164 -7.84 -21.80 -23.59
N ILE A 165 -8.68 -20.96 -22.95
CA ILE A 165 -10.13 -21.07 -23.07
C ILE A 165 -10.55 -20.94 -24.54
N LYS A 166 -9.98 -19.97 -25.26
CA LYS A 166 -10.24 -19.79 -26.69
C LYS A 166 -9.84 -21.00 -27.52
N ASP A 167 -8.66 -21.54 -27.28
CA ASP A 167 -8.14 -22.70 -28.03
C ASP A 167 -8.96 -23.98 -27.79
N VAL A 168 -9.44 -24.18 -26.56
CA VAL A 168 -10.17 -25.41 -26.17
C VAL A 168 -11.68 -25.33 -26.43
N SER A 169 -12.30 -24.18 -26.21
CA SER A 169 -13.77 -24.01 -26.25
C SER A 169 -14.26 -23.10 -27.38
N GLY A 170 -13.35 -22.45 -28.11
CA GLY A 170 -13.67 -21.46 -29.12
C GLY A 170 -14.29 -20.16 -28.57
N ILE A 171 -14.22 -19.92 -27.26
CA ILE A 171 -14.74 -18.71 -26.63
C ILE A 171 -13.66 -17.63 -26.69
N ASN A 172 -13.94 -16.53 -27.40
CA ASN A 172 -12.98 -15.43 -27.48
C ASN A 172 -13.02 -14.59 -26.18
N CYS A 173 -12.00 -14.75 -25.33
CA CYS A 173 -11.84 -13.96 -24.11
C CYS A 173 -11.16 -12.60 -24.32
N GLU A 174 -10.91 -12.20 -25.58
CA GLU A 174 -10.38 -10.87 -25.89
C GLU A 174 -11.34 -9.77 -25.40
N GLY A 175 -10.79 -8.75 -24.74
CA GLY A 175 -11.57 -7.68 -24.12
C GLY A 175 -12.26 -8.04 -22.80
N TRP A 176 -12.21 -9.30 -22.34
CA TRP A 176 -12.74 -9.65 -21.03
C TRP A 176 -11.91 -9.03 -19.90
N THR A 177 -12.58 -8.69 -18.80
CA THR A 177 -11.90 -8.33 -17.55
C THR A 177 -11.16 -9.55 -16.99
N LEU A 178 -10.11 -9.31 -16.19
CA LEU A 178 -9.38 -10.41 -15.55
C LEU A 178 -10.29 -11.21 -14.61
N LEU A 179 -11.21 -10.53 -13.91
CA LEU A 179 -12.22 -11.18 -13.07
C LEU A 179 -13.11 -12.11 -13.91
N LYS A 180 -13.63 -11.64 -15.05
CA LYS A 180 -14.46 -12.47 -15.93
C LYS A 180 -13.72 -13.72 -16.43
N ILE A 181 -12.44 -13.60 -16.75
CA ILE A 181 -11.61 -14.76 -17.12
C ILE A 181 -11.43 -15.72 -15.92
N ALA A 182 -11.15 -15.20 -14.73
CA ALA A 182 -11.04 -16.00 -13.52
C ALA A 182 -12.34 -16.75 -13.19
N THR A 183 -13.49 -16.08 -13.35
CA THR A 183 -14.83 -16.67 -13.20
C THR A 183 -15.03 -17.80 -14.20
N ALA A 184 -14.72 -17.59 -15.48
CA ALA A 184 -14.85 -18.62 -16.50
C ALA A 184 -13.98 -19.86 -16.20
N LEU A 185 -12.74 -19.68 -15.75
CA LEU A 185 -11.88 -20.79 -15.31
C LEU A 185 -12.46 -21.55 -14.13
N LYS A 186 -12.99 -20.82 -13.12
CA LYS A 186 -13.67 -21.43 -11.98
C LYS A 186 -14.88 -22.26 -12.43
N MET A 187 -15.62 -21.80 -13.44
CA MET A 187 -16.78 -22.54 -13.98
C MET A 187 -16.39 -23.80 -14.75
N ILE A 188 -15.28 -23.77 -15.50
CA ILE A 188 -14.73 -24.96 -16.18
C ILE A 188 -14.35 -26.03 -15.16
N TRP A 189 -13.68 -25.66 -14.06
CA TRP A 189 -13.12 -26.62 -13.10
C TRP A 189 -14.03 -26.97 -11.92
N TRP A 190 -14.97 -26.09 -11.57
CA TRP A 190 -15.95 -26.27 -10.48
C TRP A 190 -17.36 -25.79 -10.89
N PRO A 191 -18.02 -26.51 -11.80
CA PRO A 191 -19.37 -26.17 -12.26
C PRO A 191 -20.43 -26.28 -11.15
N GLU A 192 -20.19 -27.09 -10.12
CA GLU A 192 -21.15 -27.37 -9.03
C GLU A 192 -21.36 -26.19 -8.05
N PHE A 193 -20.50 -25.17 -8.07
CA PHE A 193 -20.53 -24.06 -7.11
C PHE A 193 -21.03 -22.74 -7.73
N GLY A 194 -21.92 -22.81 -8.73
CA GLY A 194 -22.24 -21.69 -9.63
C GLY A 194 -23.17 -20.61 -9.06
N ASP A 195 -22.64 -19.40 -8.92
CA ASP A 195 -23.31 -18.16 -9.32
C ASP A 195 -22.36 -17.44 -10.29
N SER A 196 -22.88 -16.84 -11.38
CA SER A 196 -22.07 -16.41 -12.53
C SER A 196 -22.45 -15.03 -13.07
N CYS A 197 -22.57 -14.04 -12.19
CA CYS A 197 -22.91 -12.67 -12.60
C CYS A 197 -21.98 -12.06 -13.68
N GLU A 198 -20.74 -12.55 -13.79
CA GLU A 198 -19.73 -12.00 -14.70
C GLU A 198 -19.71 -12.63 -16.11
N VAL A 199 -20.30 -13.81 -16.31
CA VAL A 199 -20.23 -14.58 -17.58
C VAL A 199 -21.63 -14.82 -18.14
N SER A 200 -21.81 -14.70 -19.46
CA SER A 200 -23.13 -14.86 -20.10
C SER A 200 -23.61 -16.31 -20.03
N GLU A 201 -24.92 -16.54 -19.96
CA GLU A 201 -25.48 -17.91 -19.88
C GLU A 201 -25.09 -18.83 -21.06
N ASP A 202 -24.92 -18.25 -22.26
CA ASP A 202 -24.43 -18.97 -23.45
C ASP A 202 -22.97 -19.42 -23.26
N ASP A 203 -22.12 -18.50 -22.81
CA ASP A 203 -20.71 -18.81 -22.51
C ASP A 203 -20.61 -19.87 -21.40
N VAL A 204 -21.44 -19.76 -20.36
CA VAL A 204 -21.51 -20.74 -19.26
C VAL A 204 -21.79 -22.14 -19.79
N SER A 205 -22.82 -22.28 -20.63
CA SER A 205 -23.21 -23.58 -21.20
C SER A 205 -22.09 -24.19 -22.03
N ARG A 206 -21.36 -23.37 -22.80
CA ARG A 206 -20.20 -23.79 -23.59
C ARG A 206 -19.00 -24.17 -22.72
N LEU A 207 -18.72 -23.41 -21.67
CA LEU A 207 -17.61 -23.68 -20.73
C LEU A 207 -17.81 -25.00 -20.01
N VAL A 208 -19.01 -25.26 -19.49
CA VAL A 208 -19.36 -26.50 -18.79
C VAL A 208 -19.28 -27.70 -19.73
N ALA A 209 -19.71 -27.57 -20.99
CA ALA A 209 -19.64 -28.64 -21.98
C ALA A 209 -18.20 -29.10 -22.30
N HIS A 210 -17.20 -28.24 -22.11
CA HIS A 210 -15.79 -28.53 -22.39
C HIS A 210 -14.95 -28.76 -21.13
N ALA A 211 -15.58 -28.83 -19.95
CA ALA A 211 -14.92 -29.02 -18.66
C ALA A 211 -13.99 -30.26 -18.62
N TYR A 212 -14.35 -31.33 -19.33
CA TYR A 212 -13.58 -32.58 -19.39
C TYR A 212 -12.27 -32.48 -20.19
N ILE A 213 -12.10 -31.45 -21.03
CA ILE A 213 -10.86 -31.25 -21.82
C ILE A 213 -9.78 -30.60 -20.95
N CYS A 214 -10.18 -29.83 -19.94
CA CYS A 214 -9.29 -29.12 -19.02
C CYS A 214 -8.80 -29.99 -17.84
N ASP A 215 -8.91 -31.32 -17.96
CA ASP A 215 -8.52 -32.28 -16.91
C ASP A 215 -6.99 -32.54 -16.84
N LEU A 216 -6.18 -31.78 -17.59
CA LEU A 216 -4.77 -32.08 -17.77
C LEU A 216 -3.79 -31.51 -16.72
N HIS A 217 -4.16 -30.66 -15.75
CA HIS A 217 -3.15 -30.07 -14.86
C HIS A 217 -3.46 -30.02 -13.35
N LYS A 218 -2.46 -30.47 -12.57
CA LYS A 218 -2.34 -30.64 -11.11
C LYS A 218 -2.45 -29.34 -10.27
N LYS A 219 -3.19 -28.32 -10.71
CA LYS A 219 -3.25 -27.01 -10.04
C LYS A 219 -4.66 -26.42 -9.87
N LYS A 220 -5.71 -27.27 -9.86
CA LYS A 220 -7.09 -26.84 -9.60
C LYS A 220 -7.13 -25.90 -8.39
N ASP A 221 -6.59 -26.30 -7.24
CA ASP A 221 -6.61 -25.50 -5.99
C ASP A 221 -6.02 -24.09 -6.15
N SER A 222 -4.92 -23.95 -6.90
CA SER A 222 -4.30 -22.65 -7.16
C SER A 222 -5.24 -21.71 -7.91
N CYS A 223 -6.06 -22.25 -8.81
CA CYS A 223 -7.00 -21.45 -9.60
C CYS A 223 -8.21 -21.01 -8.79
N LEU A 224 -8.66 -21.82 -7.84
CA LEU A 224 -9.69 -21.41 -6.88
C LEU A 224 -9.18 -20.29 -5.97
N THR A 225 -7.93 -20.35 -5.51
CA THR A 225 -7.30 -19.25 -4.76
C THR A 225 -7.24 -17.98 -5.60
N VAL A 226 -6.77 -18.07 -6.85
CA VAL A 226 -6.73 -16.90 -7.76
C VAL A 226 -8.12 -16.30 -7.94
N TYR A 227 -9.14 -17.13 -8.16
CA TYR A 227 -10.52 -16.65 -8.28
C TYR A 227 -10.99 -15.92 -7.02
N LYS A 228 -10.78 -16.51 -5.84
CA LYS A 228 -11.18 -15.91 -4.56
C LYS A 228 -10.47 -14.57 -4.32
N ASP A 229 -9.15 -14.52 -4.52
CA ASP A 229 -8.36 -13.29 -4.40
C ASP A 229 -8.89 -12.20 -5.36
N MET A 230 -9.22 -12.57 -6.60
CA MET A 230 -9.74 -11.63 -7.61
C MET A 230 -11.14 -11.11 -7.26
N VAL A 231 -12.04 -11.96 -6.76
CA VAL A 231 -13.39 -11.56 -6.31
C VAL A 231 -13.28 -10.61 -5.12
N GLU A 232 -12.53 -11.00 -4.09
CA GLU A 232 -12.33 -10.18 -2.89
C GLU A 232 -11.72 -8.81 -3.26
N ALA A 233 -10.65 -8.81 -4.07
CA ALA A 233 -10.03 -7.58 -4.54
C ALA A 233 -11.01 -6.71 -5.33
N HIS A 234 -11.86 -7.29 -6.17
CA HIS A 234 -12.82 -6.55 -6.98
C HIS A 234 -13.94 -5.91 -6.14
N GLU A 235 -14.50 -6.67 -5.19
CA GLU A 235 -15.53 -6.17 -4.27
C GLU A 235 -15.00 -5.02 -3.42
N VAL A 236 -13.83 -5.21 -2.82
CA VAL A 236 -13.15 -4.18 -2.01
C VAL A 236 -12.83 -2.96 -2.87
N LYS A 237 -12.25 -3.15 -4.07
CA LYS A 237 -11.92 -2.05 -4.99
C LYS A 237 -13.13 -1.23 -5.37
N THR A 238 -14.25 -1.89 -5.68
CA THR A 238 -15.51 -1.21 -6.04
C THR A 238 -16.03 -0.36 -4.89
N SER A 239 -16.04 -0.92 -3.67
CA SER A 239 -16.44 -0.20 -2.46
C SER A 239 -15.52 1.00 -2.16
N LYS A 240 -14.21 0.78 -2.16
CA LYS A 240 -13.20 1.80 -1.80
C LYS A 240 -13.05 2.89 -2.84
N LYS A 241 -13.33 2.60 -4.12
CA LYS A 241 -13.35 3.61 -5.19
C LYS A 241 -14.42 4.68 -4.94
N GLY A 242 -15.60 4.28 -4.48
CA GLY A 242 -16.64 5.25 -4.09
C GLY A 242 -16.21 6.06 -2.87
N LEU A 243 -15.69 5.36 -1.85
CA LEU A 243 -15.26 5.99 -0.60
C LEU A 243 -14.15 7.04 -0.79
N VAL A 244 -13.11 6.75 -1.58
CA VAL A 244 -12.00 7.70 -1.77
C VAL A 244 -12.48 9.00 -2.44
N LYS A 245 -13.44 8.91 -3.36
CA LYS A 245 -14.03 10.09 -4.02
C LYS A 245 -14.78 10.95 -3.02
N SER A 246 -15.65 10.35 -2.21
CA SER A 246 -16.38 11.07 -1.16
C SER A 246 -15.47 11.70 -0.10
N LEU A 247 -14.38 11.02 0.28
CA LEU A 247 -13.40 11.56 1.22
C LEU A 247 -12.67 12.78 0.65
N VAL A 248 -12.33 12.74 -0.64
CA VAL A 248 -11.67 13.86 -1.33
C VAL A 248 -12.62 15.04 -1.52
N GLU A 249 -13.88 14.80 -1.86
CA GLU A 249 -14.92 15.83 -1.93
C GLU A 249 -15.10 16.51 -0.57
N LEU A 250 -15.23 15.74 0.51
CA LEU A 250 -15.37 16.28 1.87
C LEU A 250 -14.13 17.09 2.31
N ALA A 251 -12.93 16.60 1.98
CA ALA A 251 -11.70 17.32 2.29
C ALA A 251 -11.59 18.64 1.52
N ASN A 252 -12.06 18.68 0.26
CA ASN A 252 -12.14 19.91 -0.54
C ASN A 252 -13.09 20.91 0.10
N GLU A 253 -14.31 20.48 0.45
CA GLU A 253 -15.31 21.36 1.08
C GLU A 253 -14.81 21.95 2.40
N THR A 254 -14.14 21.14 3.21
CA THR A 254 -13.55 21.58 4.48
C THR A 254 -12.46 22.64 4.26
N TYR A 255 -11.56 22.39 3.31
CA TYR A 255 -10.48 23.31 2.96
C TYR A 255 -11.01 24.67 2.45
N GLU A 256 -12.01 24.66 1.57
CA GLU A 256 -12.61 25.88 1.04
C GLU A 256 -13.42 26.64 2.10
N ALA A 257 -14.04 25.95 3.06
CA ALA A 257 -14.78 26.57 4.16
C ALA A 257 -13.87 27.23 5.22
N GLU A 258 -12.70 26.64 5.49
CA GLU A 258 -11.74 27.16 6.47
C GLU A 258 -10.92 28.34 5.91
N GLY A 259 -10.77 28.39 4.59
CA GLY A 259 -10.00 29.41 3.87
C GLY A 259 -8.48 29.21 4.02
N PRO A 260 -7.66 29.57 3.02
CA PRO A 260 -6.21 29.44 3.10
C PRO A 260 -5.66 30.45 4.12
N GLY A 261 -5.50 30.04 5.39
CA GLY A 261 -4.84 30.85 6.42
C GLY A 261 -5.42 30.83 7.84
N LYS A 262 -6.24 29.85 8.25
CA LYS A 262 -6.77 29.80 9.62
C LYS A 262 -6.11 28.83 10.61
N ASN A 263 -5.01 28.19 10.24
CA ASN A 263 -4.22 27.41 11.19
C ASN A 263 -3.13 28.29 11.79
N VAL A 264 -3.46 28.96 12.91
CA VAL A 264 -2.52 29.60 13.84
C VAL A 264 -2.06 28.57 14.87
#